data_AF-A0A8K0US82-F1
#
_entry.id   AF-A0A8K0US82-F1
#
_cell.length_a   1.000
_cell.length_b   1.000
_cell.length_c   1.000
_cell.angle_alpha   90.00
_cell.angle_beta   90.00
_cell.angle_gamma   90.00
#
_symmetry.space_group_name_H-M   'P 1'
#
loop_
_entity.id
_entity.type
_entity.pdbx_description
1 polymer ?
#
loop_
_entity_poly.entity_id
_entity_poly.type
_entity_poly.pdbx_seq_one_letter_code
_entity_poly.pdbx_strand_id
1 'polypeptide(L)'
;MIQRSSIQMISGGSDTSVSALKTFMLAMVLHPEARKRAQVELDTVIGKDRLPNFDDQPNLPFLTAIVRETIRWHPPTPLGTFPRFSKFSRI
;
A
#
# COMPACT_ATOMS: atom_id res chain seq x y z
N MET A 1 -2.63 30.32 -1.05
CA MET A 1 -2.98 29.22 -0.13
C MET A 1 -3.20 27.91 -0.91
N ILE A 2 -4.03 27.92 -1.95
CA ILE A 2 -4.35 26.76 -2.82
C ILE A 2 -3.09 26.02 -3.35
N GLN A 3 -2.12 26.74 -3.92
CA GLN A 3 -0.91 26.12 -4.50
C GLN A 3 -0.08 25.31 -3.49
N ARG A 4 0.02 25.77 -2.23
CA ARG A 4 0.79 25.07 -1.19
C ARG A 4 0.11 23.76 -0.79
N SER A 5 -1.22 23.76 -0.70
CA SER A 5 -1.99 22.54 -0.41
C SER A 5 -1.88 21.53 -1.55
N SER A 6 -1.90 21.98 -2.81
CA SER A 6 -1.70 21.11 -3.97
C SER A 6 -0.34 20.41 -3.97
N ILE A 7 0.74 21.14 -3.64
CA ILE A 7 2.09 20.58 -3.56
C ILE A 7 2.19 19.48 -2.48
N GLN A 8 1.59 19.69 -1.30
CA GLN A 8 1.61 18.68 -0.23
C GLN A 8 0.84 17.41 -0.62
N MET A 9 -0.30 17.55 -1.30
CA MET A 9 -1.08 16.42 -1.76
C MET A 9 -0.31 15.56 -2.77
N ILE A 10 0.33 16.20 -3.75
CA ILE A 10 1.09 15.50 -4.79
C ILE A 10 2.33 14.83 -4.21
N SER A 11 3.14 15.56 -3.43
CA SER A 11 4.35 15.00 -2.82
C SER A 11 4.05 13.87 -1.84
N GLY A 12 3.08 14.04 -0.95
CA GLY A 12 2.68 13.02 0.02
C GLY A 12 2.16 11.74 -0.64
N GLY A 13 1.43 11.86 -1.76
CA GLY A 13 0.91 10.70 -2.50
C GLY A 13 1.95 10.02 -3.40
N SER A 14 2.87 10.78 -4.00
CA SER A 14 3.83 10.25 -4.98
C SER A 14 4.90 9.37 -4.32
N ASP A 15 5.63 9.89 -3.33
CA ASP A 15 6.76 9.17 -2.74
C ASP A 15 6.32 7.92 -1.97
N THR A 16 5.19 8.01 -1.26
CA THR A 16 4.65 6.89 -0.47
C THR A 16 4.13 5.75 -1.35
N SER A 17 3.44 6.07 -2.45
CA SER A 17 2.93 5.07 -3.40
C SER A 17 4.07 4.35 -4.12
N VAL A 18 5.11 5.09 -4.54
CA VAL A 18 6.29 4.51 -5.18
C VAL A 18 7.04 3.58 -4.22
N SER A 19 7.19 3.97 -2.95
CA SER A 19 7.82 3.13 -1.92
C SER A 19 7.04 1.82 -1.67
N ALA A 20 5.72 1.91 -1.55
CA ALA A 20 4.85 0.75 -1.38
C ALA A 20 4.93 -0.22 -2.56
N LEU A 21 4.91 0.29 -3.80
CA LEU A 21 5.01 -0.53 -5.01
C LEU A 21 6.38 -1.22 -5.13
N LYS A 22 7.48 -0.51 -4.83
CA LYS A 22 8.83 -1.11 -4.82
C LYS A 22 8.92 -2.25 -3.80
N THR A 23 8.37 -2.04 -2.61
CA THR A 23 8.32 -3.07 -1.56
C THR A 23 7.49 -4.27 -2.01
N PHE A 24 6.32 -4.03 -2.62
CA PHE A 24 5.47 -5.10 -3.13
C PHE A 24 6.21 -5.94 -4.18
N MET A 25 6.87 -5.30 -5.15
CA MET A 25 7.66 -6.00 -6.17
C MET A 25 8.78 -6.83 -5.53
N LEU A 26 9.51 -6.26 -4.56
CA LEU A 26 10.54 -6.98 -3.82
C LEU A 26 9.97 -8.20 -3.08
N ALA A 27 8.83 -8.05 -2.39
CA ALA A 27 8.17 -9.13 -1.69
C ALA A 27 7.73 -10.26 -2.64
N MET A 28 7.24 -9.93 -3.84
CA MET A 28 6.86 -10.91 -4.86
C MET A 28 8.05 -11.64 -5.48
N VAL A 29 9.23 -11.01 -5.52
CA VAL A 29 10.49 -11.65 -5.95
C VAL A 29 11.00 -12.59 -4.86
N LEU A 30 10.99 -12.18 -3.60
CA LEU A 30 11.47 -12.98 -2.46
C LEU A 30 10.54 -14.15 -2.12
N HIS A 31 9.23 -14.01 -2.36
CA HIS A 31 8.21 -15.00 -2.00
C HIS A 31 7.43 -15.47 -3.25
N PRO A 32 8.05 -16.26 -4.14
CA PRO A 32 7.41 -16.70 -5.38
C PRO A 32 6.16 -17.55 -5.15
N GLU A 33 6.07 -18.27 -4.03
CA GLU A 33 4.89 -19.07 -3.66
C GLU A 33 3.68 -18.20 -3.33
N ALA A 34 3.87 -17.09 -2.62
CA ALA A 34 2.81 -16.12 -2.34
C ALA A 34 2.32 -15.47 -3.64
N ARG A 35 3.23 -15.12 -4.54
CA ARG A 35 2.90 -14.60 -5.88
C ARG A 35 2.06 -15.59 -6.69
N LYS A 36 2.45 -16.87 -6.76
CA LYS A 36 1.70 -17.90 -7.49
C LYS A 36 0.29 -18.04 -6.94
N ARG A 37 0.14 -18.10 -5.61
CA ARG A 37 -1.17 -18.22 -4.96
C ARG A 37 -2.07 -17.01 -5.23
N ALA A 38 -1.52 -15.80 -5.23
CA ALA A 38 -2.26 -14.59 -5.58
C ALA A 38 -2.71 -14.60 -7.04
N GLN A 39 -1.86 -15.09 -7.94
CA GLN A 39 -2.20 -15.22 -9.36
C GLN A 39 -3.32 -16.25 -9.59
N VAL A 40 -3.29 -17.38 -8.86
CA VAL A 40 -4.39 -18.36 -8.91
C VAL A 40 -5.71 -17.76 -8.40
N GLU A 41 -5.69 -17.01 -7.30
CA GLU A 41 -6.89 -16.33 -6.78
C GLU A 41 -7.46 -15.36 -7.83
N LEU A 42 -6.61 -14.52 -8.44
CA LEU A 42 -6.99 -13.60 -9.51
C LEU A 42 -7.60 -14.33 -10.71
N ASP A 43 -6.92 -15.35 -11.22
CA ASP A 43 -7.37 -16.14 -12.37
C ASP A 43 -8.71 -16.85 -12.08
N THR A 44 -8.95 -17.25 -10.83
CA THR A 44 -10.17 -17.95 -10.42
C THR A 44 -11.37 -17.00 -10.27
N VAL A 45 -11.15 -15.82 -9.70
CA VAL A 45 -12.23 -14.86 -9.39
C VAL A 45 -12.63 -14.04 -10.63
N ILE A 46 -11.66 -13.65 -11.44
CA ILE A 46 -11.88 -12.70 -12.55
C ILE A 46 -11.94 -13.45 -13.89
N GLY A 47 -11.21 -14.55 -14.03
CA GLY A 47 -11.01 -15.23 -15.30
C GLY A 47 -9.98 -14.51 -16.19
N LYS A 48 -9.90 -14.92 -17.46
CA LYS A 48 -8.92 -14.39 -18.44
C LYS A 48 -9.53 -13.41 -19.46
N ASP A 49 -10.84 -13.20 -19.39
CA ASP A 49 -11.58 -12.47 -20.42
C ASP A 49 -11.58 -10.95 -20.19
N ARG A 50 -11.29 -10.50 -18.97
CA ARG A 50 -11.26 -9.08 -18.60
C ARG A 50 -10.19 -8.75 -17.57
N LEU A 51 -9.84 -7.47 -17.50
CA LEU A 51 -8.98 -6.94 -16.44
C LEU A 51 -9.75 -6.76 -15.12
N PRO A 52 -9.04 -6.76 -13.98
CA PRO A 52 -9.63 -6.47 -12.67
C PRO A 52 -10.21 -5.06 -12.59
N ASN A 53 -11.31 -4.91 -11.84
CA ASN A 53 -11.87 -3.63 -11.44
C ASN A 53 -11.91 -3.52 -9.90
N PHE A 54 -12.33 -2.35 -9.39
CA PHE A 54 -12.42 -2.14 -7.94
C PHE A 54 -13.54 -2.94 -7.26
N ASP A 55 -14.58 -3.33 -8.00
CA ASP A 55 -15.69 -4.13 -7.48
C ASP A 55 -15.29 -5.59 -7.20
N ASP A 56 -14.19 -6.06 -7.79
CA ASP A 56 -13.62 -7.40 -7.57
C ASP A 56 -12.88 -7.51 -6.24
N GLN A 57 -12.46 -6.38 -5.63
CA GLN A 57 -11.62 -6.36 -4.44
C GLN A 57 -12.16 -7.17 -3.25
N PRO A 58 -13.46 -7.15 -2.91
CA PRO A 58 -14.02 -7.96 -1.82
C PRO A 58 -13.85 -9.47 -2.02
N ASN A 59 -13.74 -9.91 -3.27
CA ASN A 59 -13.58 -11.32 -3.65
C ASN A 59 -12.10 -11.73 -3.75
N LEU A 60 -11.15 -10.83 -3.47
CA LEU A 60 -9.71 -11.07 -3.51
C LEU A 60 -9.07 -10.93 -2.11
N PRO A 61 -9.47 -11.78 -1.13
CA PRO A 61 -9.00 -11.66 0.23
C PRO A 61 -7.49 -11.93 0.38
N PHE A 62 -6.92 -12.86 -0.39
CA PHE A 62 -5.49 -13.18 -0.28
C PHE A 62 -4.62 -12.09 -0.91
N LEU A 63 -4.98 -11.56 -2.08
CA LEU A 63 -4.31 -10.40 -2.66
C LEU A 63 -4.37 -9.18 -1.72
N THR A 64 -5.55 -8.93 -1.12
CA THR A 64 -5.72 -7.86 -0.13
C THR A 64 -4.82 -8.09 1.08
N ALA A 65 -4.69 -9.33 1.56
CA ALA A 65 -3.78 -9.68 2.64
C ALA A 65 -2.31 -9.40 2.28
N ILE A 66 -1.87 -9.70 1.05
CA ILE A 66 -0.51 -9.41 0.59
C ILE A 66 -0.22 -7.90 0.58
N VAL A 67 -1.16 -7.08 0.10
CA VAL A 67 -0.99 -5.63 0.10
C VAL A 67 -0.86 -5.10 1.53
N ARG A 68 -1.72 -5.59 2.44
CA ARG A 68 -1.65 -5.23 3.86
C ARG A 68 -0.34 -5.68 4.49
N GLU A 69 0.13 -6.87 4.15
CA GLU A 69 1.38 -7.43 4.65
C GLU A 69 2.61 -6.68 4.15
N THR A 70 2.57 -6.20 2.90
CA THR A 70 3.62 -5.36 2.32
C THR A 70 3.78 -4.06 3.14
N ILE A 71 2.67 -3.40 3.45
CA ILE A 71 2.68 -2.16 4.24
C ILE A 71 3.04 -2.44 5.71
N ARG A 72 2.69 -3.61 6.25
CA ARG A 72 3.10 -4.04 7.59
C ARG A 72 4.61 -4.29 7.67
N TRP A 73 5.19 -4.93 6.67
CA TRP A 73 6.60 -5.31 6.65
C TRP A 73 7.53 -4.13 6.38
N HIS A 74 7.13 -3.23 5.46
CA HIS A 74 7.88 -2.02 5.16
C HIS A 74 6.92 -0.83 4.98
N PRO A 75 6.53 -0.17 6.09
CA PRO A 75 5.62 0.96 6.02
C PRO A 75 6.31 2.14 5.29
N PRO A 76 5.66 2.80 4.31
CA PRO A 76 6.24 3.95 3.61
C PRO A 76 6.60 5.13 4.52
N THR A 77 5.96 5.25 5.68
CA THR A 77 6.22 6.29 6.68
C THR A 77 6.43 5.68 8.08
N PRO A 78 7.59 5.06 8.37
CA PRO A 78 7.80 4.29 9.60
C PRO A 78 7.66 5.08 10.90
N LEU A 79 8.05 6.36 10.89
CA LEU A 79 8.10 7.22 12.08
C LEU A 79 6.92 8.21 12.17
N GLY A 80 6.04 8.23 11.16
CA GLY A 80 4.98 9.23 11.02
C GLY A 80 5.52 10.68 11.01
N THR A 81 4.63 11.65 11.24
CA THR A 81 5.02 13.03 11.50
C THR A 81 5.33 13.20 12.99
N PHE A 82 6.52 13.69 13.33
CA PHE A 82 6.89 13.96 14.73
C PHE A 82 5.95 15.01 15.35
N PRO A 83 5.09 14.63 16.31
CA PRO A 83 4.23 15.60 16.97
C PRO A 83 5.08 16.47 17.90
N ARG A 84 4.87 17.79 17.85
CA ARG A 84 5.45 18.69 18.84
C ARG A 84 4.63 18.65 20.12
N PHE A 85 5.18 18.10 21.19
CA PHE A 85 4.58 18.20 22.53
C PHE A 85 4.84 19.60 23.10
N SER A 86 3.85 20.50 22.97
CA SER A 86 4.02 21.92 23.34
C SER A 86 3.60 22.30 24.76
N LYS A 87 3.17 21.34 25.59
CA LYS A 87 2.80 21.59 26.99
C LYS A 87 3.37 20.53 27.93
N PHE A 88 4.53 20.84 28.51
CA PHE A 88 4.98 20.31 29.79
C PHE A 88 5.25 21.51 30.71
N SER A 89 4.18 22.12 31.22
CA SER A 89 4.25 23.18 32.22
C SER A 89 2.95 23.19 32.99
N ARG A 90 2.97 22.49 34.13
CA ARG A 90 2.19 22.68 35.36
C ARG A 90 2.48 21.50 36.27
N ILE A 91 3.66 21.54 36.89
CA ILE A 91 3.88 21.18 38.30
C ILE A 91 4.82 22.25 38.84
#